data_AF-A0A368UQ49-F1
#
_entry.id   AF-A0A368UQ49-F1
#
_cell.length_a   1.000
_cell.length_b   1.000
_cell.length_c   1.000
_cell.angle_alpha   90.00
_cell.angle_beta   90.00
_cell.angle_gamma   90.00
#
_symmetry.space_group_name_H-M   'P 1'
#
loop_
_entity.id
_entity.type
_entity.pdbx_description
1 polymer ?
#
loop_
_entity_poly.entity_id
_entity_poly.type
_entity_poly.pdbx_seq_one_letter_code
_entity_poly.pdbx_strand_id
1 'polypeptide(L)'
;MARAPIPRYGIAEWFGNDITTMTPDERQHFGQLAADQDQTGDISNAPLCPFLSTLVPGARCNKASGVCSIRRFSPGPDGSGVPVPGDKIVTVCPSRFLQPLDGGQSLFVWISEKMLEADNPTVVKETPFLRKVSDSATDDNGEDEGEGKKAGRIDWILVNPATMDAGELEWCAVETQALYFSGDKMRPEFNAYAAAPSSVLFPVGRRRPDYRSSGPKRLSPQLDVKVPVLRNWGKKVVVVIDRYFYDNMNALTDAYPRARNDQERRDNSDVVWFVVDYDDALNMTASAVIFTTLESSRRALNATEPLSKADFTRNLKQVINDSSRANKVFKALE
;
A
#
# COMPACT_ATOMS: atom_id res chain seq x y z
N MET A 1 -33.65 19.94 10.64
CA MET A 1 -32.67 19.16 11.43
C MET A 1 -31.30 19.35 10.80
N ALA A 2 -30.31 19.81 11.54
CA ALA A 2 -28.93 19.86 11.05
C ALA A 2 -28.45 18.43 10.77
N ARG A 3 -27.89 18.18 9.59
CA ARG A 3 -27.30 16.86 9.26
C ARG A 3 -26.19 16.56 10.26
N ALA A 4 -26.21 15.36 10.85
CA ALA A 4 -25.11 14.88 11.67
C ALA A 4 -23.78 14.96 10.88
N PRO A 5 -22.66 15.36 11.49
CA PRO A 5 -21.43 15.55 10.75
C PRO A 5 -20.92 14.20 10.25
N ILE A 6 -20.54 14.16 8.97
CA ILE A 6 -20.07 12.93 8.32
C ILE A 6 -18.67 12.59 8.84
N PRO A 7 -18.40 11.33 9.25
CA PRO A 7 -17.08 10.89 9.66
C PRO A 7 -16.00 11.15 8.60
N ARG A 8 -14.77 11.44 9.02
CA ARG A 8 -13.66 11.84 8.13
C ARG A 8 -12.40 11.06 8.41
N TYR A 9 -11.63 10.79 7.36
CA TYR A 9 -10.33 10.16 7.49
C TYR A 9 -9.29 11.12 8.10
N GLY A 10 -8.70 10.68 9.21
CA GLY A 10 -7.58 11.32 9.89
C GLY A 10 -6.41 10.36 10.08
N ILE A 11 -5.33 10.88 10.64
CA ILE A 11 -4.14 10.10 11.00
C ILE A 11 -4.56 9.05 12.05
N ALA A 12 -4.25 7.77 11.81
CA ALA A 12 -4.41 6.71 12.80
C ALA A 12 -3.10 6.46 13.52
N GLU A 13 -2.02 6.25 12.76
CA GLU A 13 -0.66 6.10 13.28
C GLU A 13 0.27 7.19 12.77
N TRP A 14 1.02 7.78 13.69
CA TRP A 14 2.01 8.80 13.41
C TRP A 14 3.40 8.38 13.88
N PHE A 15 4.33 8.23 12.93
CA PHE A 15 5.66 7.68 13.15
C PHE A 15 5.63 6.32 13.88
N GLY A 16 4.57 5.54 13.59
CA GLY A 16 4.31 4.22 14.18
C GLY A 16 3.67 4.22 15.57
N ASN A 17 3.18 5.36 16.05
CA ASN A 17 2.45 5.45 17.32
C ASN A 17 0.95 5.66 17.04
N ASP A 18 0.08 4.94 17.76
CA ASP A 18 -1.36 5.17 17.70
C ASP A 18 -1.68 6.56 18.29
N ILE A 19 -2.26 7.43 17.46
CA ILE A 19 -2.61 8.80 17.82
C ILE A 19 -3.53 8.89 19.06
N THR A 20 -4.32 7.85 19.33
CA THR A 20 -5.23 7.81 20.49
C THR A 20 -4.55 7.43 21.80
N THR A 21 -3.39 6.77 21.73
CA THR A 21 -2.60 6.40 22.91
C THR A 21 -1.57 7.46 23.28
N MET A 22 -1.21 8.32 22.33
CA MET A 22 -0.29 9.43 22.54
C MET A 22 -0.83 10.44 23.57
N THR A 23 0.08 11.08 24.27
CA THR A 23 -0.17 12.28 25.07
C THR A 23 -0.40 13.50 24.17
N PRO A 24 -1.03 14.58 24.69
CA PRO A 24 -1.14 15.85 23.97
C PRO A 24 0.20 16.42 23.49
N ASP A 25 1.25 16.31 24.31
CA ASP A 25 2.59 16.82 23.99
C ASP A 25 3.27 16.00 22.89
N GLU A 26 3.13 14.67 22.90
CA GLU A 26 3.63 13.81 21.82
C GLU A 26 2.94 14.13 20.49
N ARG A 27 1.62 14.39 20.52
CA ARG A 27 0.88 14.81 19.32
C ARG A 27 1.37 16.15 18.80
N GLN A 28 1.64 17.10 19.69
CA GLN A 28 2.21 18.39 19.30
C GLN A 28 3.59 18.22 18.68
N HIS A 29 4.46 17.42 19.31
CA HIS A 29 5.81 17.16 18.82
C HIS A 29 5.80 16.56 17.42
N PHE A 30 5.01 15.52 17.17
CA PHE A 30 4.89 14.94 15.82
C PHE A 30 4.18 15.87 14.84
N GLY A 31 3.27 16.73 15.29
CA GLY A 31 2.69 17.80 14.49
C GLY A 31 3.72 18.80 13.99
N GLN A 32 4.60 19.26 14.88
CA GLN A 32 5.71 20.15 14.53
C GLN A 32 6.66 19.49 13.54
N LEU A 33 7.09 18.26 13.84
CA LEU A 33 7.99 17.51 12.97
C LEU A 33 7.39 17.27 11.58
N ALA A 34 6.13 16.84 11.51
CA ALA A 34 5.47 16.57 10.24
C ALA A 34 5.22 17.84 9.43
N ALA A 35 4.88 18.95 10.10
CA ALA A 35 4.74 20.24 9.45
C ALA A 35 6.09 20.72 8.89
N ASP A 36 7.17 20.59 9.64
CA ASP A 36 8.51 20.94 9.15
C ASP A 36 8.89 20.08 7.93
N GLN A 37 8.77 18.74 8.05
CA GLN A 37 9.08 17.81 6.96
C GLN A 37 8.25 18.03 5.69
N ASP A 38 6.94 18.29 5.80
CA ASP A 38 6.10 18.56 4.63
C ASP A 38 6.47 19.91 3.98
N GLN A 39 7.10 20.84 4.72
CA GLN A 39 7.43 22.19 4.25
C GLN A 39 8.80 22.25 3.59
N THR A 40 9.79 21.62 4.21
CA THR A 40 11.19 21.65 3.80
C THR A 40 11.57 20.46 2.92
N GLY A 41 10.85 19.34 3.06
CA GLY A 41 11.23 18.05 2.49
C GLY A 41 12.38 17.37 3.24
N ASP A 42 12.93 17.99 4.29
CA ASP A 42 14.03 17.43 5.07
C ASP A 42 13.53 16.40 6.09
N ILE A 43 13.91 15.14 5.89
CA ILE A 43 13.56 14.02 6.77
C ILE A 43 14.73 13.57 7.66
N SER A 44 15.84 14.33 7.71
CA SER A 44 17.05 13.98 8.47
C SER A 44 16.78 13.78 9.97
N ASN A 45 15.86 14.57 10.53
CA ASN A 45 15.43 14.49 11.93
C ASN A 45 14.30 13.50 12.19
N ALA A 46 13.92 12.68 11.20
CA ALA A 46 12.87 11.69 11.39
C ALA A 46 13.25 10.66 12.49
N PRO A 47 12.31 10.26 13.36
CA PRO A 47 12.57 9.25 14.39
C PRO A 47 12.87 7.89 13.77
N LEU A 48 13.32 6.96 14.61
CA LEU A 48 13.43 5.55 14.22
C LEU A 48 12.05 5.05 13.77
N CYS A 49 12.02 4.33 12.64
CA CYS A 49 10.78 3.71 12.19
C CYS A 49 10.62 2.37 12.91
N PRO A 50 9.58 2.18 13.74
CA PRO A 50 9.43 0.93 14.49
C PRO A 50 9.21 -0.28 13.58
N PHE A 51 8.74 -0.06 12.35
CA PHE A 51 8.50 -1.12 11.38
C PHE A 51 9.71 -1.41 10.50
N LEU A 52 10.36 -0.39 9.93
CA LEU A 52 11.54 -0.61 9.08
C LEU A 52 12.75 -1.09 9.90
N SER A 53 12.83 -0.70 11.17
CA SER A 53 13.89 -1.13 12.08
C SER A 53 13.85 -2.61 12.44
N THR A 54 12.73 -3.32 12.19
CA THR A 54 12.66 -4.78 12.33
C THR A 54 13.54 -5.50 11.31
N LEU A 55 13.82 -4.86 10.17
CA LEU A 55 14.70 -5.39 9.12
C LEU A 55 16.08 -4.74 9.12
N VAL A 56 16.13 -3.42 9.30
CA VAL A 56 17.37 -2.64 9.22
C VAL A 56 17.55 -1.92 10.55
N PRO A 57 18.36 -2.47 11.48
CA PRO A 57 18.58 -1.87 12.79
C PRO A 57 18.97 -0.38 12.67
N GLY A 58 18.29 0.48 13.44
CA GLY A 58 18.52 1.93 13.42
C GLY A 58 17.92 2.68 12.23
N ALA A 59 17.14 2.03 11.36
CA ALA A 59 16.48 2.71 10.25
C ALA A 59 15.50 3.78 10.71
N ARG A 60 15.66 4.99 10.17
CA ARG A 60 14.77 6.13 10.39
C ARG A 60 13.56 6.10 9.45
N CYS A 61 12.49 6.79 9.84
CA CYS A 61 11.31 6.95 8.99
C CYS A 61 11.69 7.66 7.70
N ASN A 62 11.41 7.01 6.57
CA ASN A 62 11.71 7.50 5.22
C ASN A 62 10.48 8.12 4.53
N LYS A 63 9.34 8.17 5.22
CA LYS A 63 8.12 8.81 4.72
C LYS A 63 8.02 10.21 5.33
N ALA A 64 8.15 11.24 4.50
CA ALA A 64 7.89 12.62 4.92
C ALA A 64 6.53 12.72 5.61
N SER A 65 6.46 13.47 6.71
CA SER A 65 5.34 13.61 7.64
C SER A 65 4.97 12.39 8.49
N GLY A 66 5.58 11.22 8.27
CA GLY A 66 5.47 10.07 9.17
C GLY A 66 4.10 9.40 9.28
N VAL A 67 3.12 9.74 8.45
CA VAL A 67 1.78 9.14 8.54
C VAL A 67 1.82 7.69 8.05
N CYS A 68 1.64 6.72 8.96
CA CYS A 68 1.75 5.30 8.63
C CYS A 68 0.43 4.72 8.13
N SER A 69 -0.67 5.11 8.78
CA SER A 69 -2.03 4.66 8.48
C SER A 69 -3.07 5.76 8.78
N ILE A 70 -4.28 5.59 8.24
CA ILE A 70 -5.44 6.47 8.46
C ILE A 70 -6.68 5.67 8.84
N ARG A 71 -7.62 6.32 9.54
CA ARG A 71 -8.94 5.76 9.90
C ARG A 71 -10.00 6.85 9.96
N ARG A 72 -11.29 6.49 9.97
CA ARG A 72 -12.35 7.49 10.15
C ARG A 72 -12.51 7.87 11.62
N PHE A 73 -12.75 9.16 11.82
CA PHE A 73 -13.15 9.74 13.09
C PHE A 73 -14.53 10.38 12.94
N SER A 74 -15.36 10.23 13.96
CA SER A 74 -16.57 11.01 14.20
C SER A 74 -16.24 12.27 15.01
N PRO A 75 -17.04 13.34 14.87
CA PRO A 75 -16.91 14.53 15.72
C PRO A 75 -17.24 14.15 17.18
N GLY A 76 -16.39 14.59 18.10
CA GLY A 76 -16.59 14.54 19.54
C GLY A 76 -16.76 15.94 20.15
N PRO A 77 -16.90 16.03 21.48
CA PRO A 77 -16.96 17.30 22.21
C PRO A 77 -15.74 18.18 21.93
N ASP A 78 -15.92 19.49 21.95
CA ASP A 78 -14.85 20.49 21.88
C ASP A 78 -13.91 20.33 20.66
N GLY A 79 -14.44 19.81 19.55
CA GLY A 79 -13.67 19.60 18.31
C GLY A 79 -12.79 18.35 18.31
N SER A 80 -12.91 17.49 19.32
CA SER A 80 -12.20 16.20 19.37
C SER A 80 -12.66 15.23 18.28
N GLY A 81 -11.78 14.32 17.89
CA GLY A 81 -12.07 13.23 16.96
C GLY A 81 -12.15 11.91 17.70
N VAL A 82 -13.25 11.18 17.54
CA VAL A 82 -13.45 9.85 18.13
C VAL A 82 -13.36 8.80 17.03
N PRO A 83 -12.49 7.78 17.11
CA PRO A 83 -12.44 6.70 16.12
C PRO A 83 -13.83 6.09 15.89
N VAL A 84 -14.18 5.82 14.63
CA VAL A 84 -15.41 5.11 14.30
C VAL A 84 -15.22 3.62 14.66
N PRO A 85 -16.02 3.04 15.58
CA PRO A 85 -15.85 1.64 15.96
C PRO A 85 -16.02 0.69 14.77
N GLY A 86 -15.16 -0.33 14.69
CA GLY A 86 -15.15 -1.33 13.62
C GLY A 86 -14.76 -0.79 12.24
N ASP A 87 -14.32 0.46 12.13
CA ASP A 87 -13.80 0.98 10.88
C ASP A 87 -12.44 0.38 10.55
N LYS A 88 -12.17 0.18 9.26
CA LYS A 88 -10.91 -0.41 8.80
C LYS A 88 -9.77 0.60 8.88
N ILE A 89 -8.64 0.13 9.38
CA ILE A 89 -7.37 0.83 9.31
C ILE A 89 -6.85 0.73 7.88
N VAL A 90 -6.36 1.85 7.37
CA VAL A 90 -5.90 1.98 6.00
C VAL A 90 -4.43 2.31 6.00
N THR A 91 -3.62 1.43 5.43
CA THR A 91 -2.17 1.58 5.36
C THR A 91 -1.81 2.57 4.26
N VAL A 92 -1.01 3.59 4.59
CA VAL A 92 -0.53 4.59 3.61
C VAL A 92 1.00 4.65 3.52
N CYS A 93 1.69 3.79 4.27
CA CYS A 93 3.14 3.61 4.27
C CYS A 93 3.48 2.13 4.04
N PRO A 94 4.25 1.77 3.00
CA PRO A 94 4.63 0.38 2.75
C PRO A 94 5.39 -0.27 3.92
N SER A 95 6.27 0.49 4.59
CA SER A 95 7.01 -0.02 5.76
C SER A 95 6.10 -0.49 6.89
N ARG A 96 4.84 -0.03 6.95
CA ARG A 96 3.88 -0.42 7.99
C ARG A 96 3.57 -1.93 7.98
N PHE A 97 3.66 -2.57 6.81
CA PHE A 97 3.50 -4.02 6.67
C PHE A 97 4.63 -4.84 7.31
N LEU A 98 5.68 -4.19 7.82
CA LEU A 98 6.83 -4.86 8.46
C LEU A 98 6.66 -5.03 9.98
N GLN A 99 5.51 -4.64 10.54
CA GLN A 99 5.17 -5.03 11.92
C GLN A 99 5.08 -6.57 11.98
N PRO A 100 5.57 -7.21 13.05
CA PRO A 100 5.24 -8.61 13.31
C PRO A 100 3.71 -8.80 13.38
N LEU A 101 3.26 -9.95 12.89
CA LEU A 101 1.88 -10.41 13.00
C LEU A 101 1.54 -10.77 14.45
N ASP A 102 0.28 -11.11 14.69
CA ASP A 102 -0.15 -11.75 15.93
C ASP A 102 0.68 -13.01 16.23
N GLY A 103 1.08 -13.16 17.48
CA GLY A 103 2.02 -14.23 17.90
C GLY A 103 3.50 -13.92 17.62
N GLY A 104 3.84 -12.74 17.09
CA GLY A 104 5.22 -12.27 16.92
C GLY A 104 5.94 -12.80 15.67
N GLN A 105 5.25 -13.56 14.82
CA GLN A 105 5.78 -14.03 13.55
C GLN A 105 5.96 -12.85 12.57
N SER A 106 7.06 -12.79 11.84
CA SER A 106 7.21 -11.75 10.80
C SER A 106 6.36 -12.08 9.58
N LEU A 107 5.93 -11.04 8.84
CA LEU A 107 5.26 -11.18 7.56
C LEU A 107 6.03 -12.10 6.59
N PHE A 108 7.36 -11.99 6.56
CA PHE A 108 8.18 -12.78 5.64
C PHE A 108 8.26 -14.25 6.02
N VAL A 109 8.27 -14.59 7.31
CA VAL A 109 8.19 -15.98 7.76
C VAL A 109 6.84 -16.57 7.37
N TRP A 110 5.74 -15.85 7.60
CA TRP A 110 4.40 -16.30 7.18
C TRP A 110 4.30 -16.57 5.67
N ILE A 111 4.85 -15.67 4.85
CA ILE A 111 4.89 -15.87 3.40
C ILE A 111 5.76 -17.08 3.05
N SER A 112 6.94 -17.21 3.66
CA SER A 112 7.89 -18.29 3.40
C SER A 112 7.30 -19.67 3.72
N GLU A 113 6.63 -19.83 4.86
CA GLU A 113 5.93 -21.07 5.21
C GLU A 113 4.89 -21.44 4.14
N LYS A 114 4.14 -20.45 3.67
CA LYS A 114 3.07 -20.64 2.68
C LYS A 114 3.55 -20.75 1.24
N MET A 115 4.76 -20.31 0.91
CA MET A 115 5.24 -20.25 -0.48
C MET A 115 6.44 -21.15 -0.75
N LEU A 116 7.32 -21.32 0.23
CA LEU A 116 8.61 -22.00 0.11
C LEU A 116 8.77 -23.17 1.09
N GLU A 117 7.80 -23.38 1.99
CA GLU A 117 7.87 -24.43 3.03
C GLU A 117 9.10 -24.30 3.93
N ALA A 118 9.55 -23.07 4.16
CA ALA A 118 10.71 -22.74 4.99
C ALA A 118 10.33 -21.76 6.10
N ASP A 119 10.87 -21.95 7.30
CA ASP A 119 10.62 -21.16 8.51
C ASP A 119 11.64 -20.02 8.71
N ASN A 120 12.76 -20.04 7.99
CA ASN A 120 13.88 -19.11 8.13
C ASN A 120 14.33 -18.46 6.80
N PRO A 121 13.45 -17.75 6.08
CA PRO A 121 13.79 -17.21 4.77
C PRO A 121 14.94 -16.20 4.83
N THR A 122 15.78 -16.20 3.80
CA THR A 122 16.66 -15.06 3.52
C THR A 122 15.86 -13.99 2.77
N VAL A 123 15.90 -12.75 3.26
CA VAL A 123 15.14 -11.62 2.70
C VAL A 123 16.09 -10.68 1.97
N VAL A 124 15.84 -10.46 0.68
CA VAL A 124 16.60 -9.52 -0.16
C VAL A 124 15.69 -8.35 -0.55
N LYS A 125 16.16 -7.12 -0.36
CA LYS A 125 15.40 -5.90 -0.63
C LYS A 125 15.75 -5.30 -1.99
N GLU A 126 14.76 -4.77 -2.71
CA GLU A 126 14.90 -3.92 -3.90
C GLU A 126 15.79 -4.49 -5.01
N THR A 127 15.47 -5.68 -5.49
CA THR A 127 16.27 -6.36 -6.52
C THR A 127 15.80 -5.98 -7.93
N PRO A 128 16.69 -5.50 -8.82
CA PRO A 128 16.34 -5.27 -10.21
C PRO A 128 16.25 -6.57 -11.00
N PHE A 129 15.30 -6.65 -11.94
CA PHE A 129 15.08 -7.86 -12.75
C PHE A 129 15.09 -7.62 -14.27
N LEU A 130 15.23 -6.37 -14.73
CA LEU A 130 15.35 -6.00 -16.15
C LEU A 130 16.61 -5.15 -16.41
N ARG A 131 16.96 -4.99 -17.69
CA ARG A 131 18.02 -4.07 -18.18
C ARG A 131 17.42 -3.07 -19.17
N LYS A 132 17.98 -1.86 -19.27
CA LYS A 132 17.60 -0.87 -20.28
C LYS A 132 18.16 -1.23 -21.66
N VAL A 133 17.34 -1.09 -22.71
CA VAL A 133 17.70 -1.43 -24.10
C VAL A 133 18.61 -0.38 -24.77
N SER A 134 18.63 0.87 -24.28
CA SER A 134 19.34 1.99 -24.93
C SER A 134 20.86 1.93 -24.86
N ASP A 135 21.44 0.99 -24.11
CA ASP A 135 22.89 0.94 -23.86
C ASP A 135 23.58 -0.14 -24.75
N SER A 136 22.90 -0.70 -25.75
CA SER A 136 23.46 -1.71 -26.66
C SER A 136 24.05 -1.13 -27.97
N ALA A 137 24.21 0.19 -28.06
CA ALA A 137 24.72 0.86 -29.26
C ALA A 137 25.61 2.05 -28.89
N THR A 138 26.77 1.77 -28.28
CA THR A 138 28.06 2.46 -28.41
C THR A 138 28.93 2.05 -27.22
N ASP A 139 29.90 1.16 -27.46
CA ASP A 139 31.30 1.35 -27.03
C ASP A 139 32.13 0.14 -27.52
N ASP A 140 32.71 0.32 -28.71
CA ASP A 140 33.73 -0.55 -29.31
C ASP A 140 35.13 -0.16 -28.80
N ASN A 141 35.26 0.02 -27.48
CA ASN A 141 36.53 0.22 -26.80
C ASN A 141 36.53 -0.67 -25.57
N GLY A 142 37.18 -1.83 -25.69
CA GLY A 142 37.32 -2.77 -24.59
C GLY A 142 37.99 -2.10 -23.40
N GLU A 143 37.23 -1.97 -22.31
CA GLU A 143 37.63 -1.97 -20.89
C GLU A 143 36.41 -1.55 -20.04
N ASP A 144 35.42 -2.44 -19.94
CA ASP A 144 34.55 -2.73 -18.79
C ASP A 144 33.30 -3.47 -19.32
N GLU A 145 33.07 -4.70 -18.87
CA GLU A 145 31.79 -5.43 -19.06
C GLU A 145 30.70 -4.79 -18.17
N GLY A 146 30.44 -3.51 -18.39
CA GLY A 146 29.57 -2.68 -17.57
C GLY A 146 28.12 -3.11 -17.67
N GLU A 147 27.61 -3.71 -16.59
CA GLU A 147 26.21 -4.03 -16.35
C GLU A 147 25.28 -2.93 -16.93
N GLY A 148 24.63 -3.20 -18.07
CA GLY A 148 23.65 -2.28 -18.65
C GLY A 148 22.65 -1.81 -17.58
N LYS A 149 22.27 -0.52 -17.60
CA LYS A 149 21.53 0.12 -16.49
C LYS A 149 20.33 -0.72 -16.05
N LYS A 150 20.39 -1.24 -14.83
CA LYS A 150 19.35 -2.06 -14.17
C LYS A 150 17.99 -1.32 -14.16
N ALA A 151 16.91 -2.02 -14.47
CA ALA A 151 15.54 -1.52 -14.58
C ALA A 151 14.53 -2.50 -13.98
N GLY A 152 13.34 -2.02 -13.59
CA GLY A 152 12.29 -2.83 -12.95
C GLY A 152 12.73 -3.39 -11.59
N ARG A 153 12.14 -2.94 -10.49
CA ARG A 153 12.49 -3.41 -9.13
C ARG A 153 11.40 -4.29 -8.57
N ILE A 154 11.79 -5.38 -7.92
CA ILE A 154 10.95 -6.18 -7.03
C ILE A 154 11.19 -5.65 -5.61
N ASP A 155 10.12 -5.41 -4.84
CA ASP A 155 10.26 -4.84 -3.49
C ASP A 155 11.08 -5.78 -2.59
N TRP A 156 10.72 -7.07 -2.56
CA TRP A 156 11.43 -8.08 -1.79
C TRP A 156 11.53 -9.42 -2.51
N ILE A 157 12.60 -10.16 -2.26
CA ILE A 157 12.74 -11.56 -2.64
C ILE A 157 12.94 -12.37 -1.36
N LEU A 158 12.13 -13.41 -1.19
CA LEU A 158 12.32 -14.40 -0.13
C LEU A 158 12.97 -15.64 -0.74
N VAL A 159 14.06 -16.09 -0.14
CA VAL A 159 14.85 -17.24 -0.59
C VAL A 159 14.80 -18.32 0.47
N ASN A 160 14.58 -19.57 0.04
CA ASN A 160 14.75 -20.74 0.90
C ASN A 160 16.26 -21.04 1.05
N PRO A 161 16.88 -20.79 2.22
CA PRO A 161 18.31 -20.97 2.39
C PRO A 161 18.77 -22.42 2.21
N ALA A 162 17.88 -23.41 2.40
CA ALA A 162 18.20 -24.82 2.22
C ALA A 162 18.52 -25.19 0.75
N THR A 163 18.17 -24.31 -0.19
CA THR A 163 18.35 -24.54 -1.64
C THR A 163 19.51 -23.74 -2.25
N MET A 164 20.35 -23.11 -1.42
CA MET A 164 21.48 -22.29 -1.88
C MET A 164 22.51 -23.07 -2.72
N ASP A 165 22.77 -24.33 -2.35
CA ASP A 165 23.70 -25.22 -3.06
C ASP A 165 23.00 -26.16 -4.05
N ALA A 166 21.68 -26.02 -4.22
CA ALA A 166 20.90 -26.84 -5.14
C ALA A 166 21.06 -26.37 -6.59
N GLY A 167 20.71 -27.24 -7.55
CA GLY A 167 20.72 -26.89 -8.98
C GLY A 167 19.70 -25.80 -9.35
N GLU A 168 18.66 -25.62 -8.54
CA GLU A 168 17.70 -24.53 -8.65
C GLU A 168 17.48 -23.88 -7.28
N LEU A 169 17.58 -22.56 -7.22
CA LEU A 169 17.29 -21.77 -6.03
C LEU A 169 15.77 -21.56 -5.89
N GLU A 170 15.22 -21.92 -4.74
CA GLU A 170 13.82 -21.67 -4.42
C GLU A 170 13.63 -20.27 -3.84
N TRP A 171 12.77 -19.48 -4.48
CA TRP A 171 12.45 -18.13 -4.04
C TRP A 171 11.11 -17.65 -4.60
N CYS A 172 10.53 -16.63 -3.94
CA CYS A 172 9.37 -15.91 -4.46
C CYS A 172 9.59 -14.39 -4.39
N ALA A 173 9.03 -13.67 -5.36
CA ALA A 173 8.98 -12.21 -5.34
C ALA A 173 7.84 -11.75 -4.43
N VAL A 174 8.03 -10.67 -3.69
CA VAL A 174 7.00 -10.06 -2.83
C VAL A 174 6.89 -8.58 -3.18
N GLU A 175 5.66 -8.14 -3.38
CA GLU A 175 5.27 -6.74 -3.63
C GLU A 175 4.38 -6.26 -2.49
N THR A 176 4.66 -5.07 -1.97
CA THR A 176 3.83 -4.46 -0.91
C THR A 176 3.06 -3.28 -1.48
N GLN A 177 1.73 -3.27 -1.32
CA GLN A 177 0.90 -2.19 -1.86
C GLN A 177 0.09 -1.50 -0.75
N ALA A 178 0.60 -0.35 -0.31
CA ALA A 178 -0.15 0.59 0.52
C ALA A 178 -1.08 1.48 -0.33
N LEU A 179 -2.03 2.16 0.31
CA LEU A 179 -2.97 3.06 -0.34
C LEU A 179 -2.44 4.50 -0.40
N TYR A 180 -2.62 5.14 -1.56
CA TYR A 180 -2.69 6.58 -1.64
C TYR A 180 -4.02 7.09 -1.04
N PHE A 181 -4.11 8.38 -0.80
CA PHE A 181 -5.39 9.05 -0.51
C PHE A 181 -5.62 10.20 -1.49
N SER A 182 -6.88 10.58 -1.64
CA SER A 182 -7.32 11.68 -2.49
C SER A 182 -8.17 12.67 -1.69
N GLY A 183 -8.16 13.93 -2.11
CA GLY A 183 -8.82 15.04 -1.40
C GLY A 183 -7.81 15.98 -0.76
N ASP A 184 -8.20 16.58 0.37
CA ASP A 184 -7.37 17.58 1.05
C ASP A 184 -6.06 16.97 1.56
N LYS A 185 -4.97 17.72 1.39
CA LYS A 185 -3.66 17.40 2.00
C LYS A 185 -3.79 17.30 3.52
N MET A 186 -2.85 16.63 4.19
CA MET A 186 -2.82 16.51 5.65
C MET A 186 -2.15 17.70 6.37
N ARG A 187 -1.63 18.66 5.59
CA ARG A 187 -1.01 19.88 6.11
C ARG A 187 -1.86 20.60 7.18
N PRO A 188 -3.17 20.80 7.00
CA PRO A 188 -3.99 21.45 8.02
C PRO A 188 -3.98 20.72 9.36
N GLU A 189 -3.98 19.38 9.35
CA GLU A 189 -3.89 18.56 10.55
C GLU A 189 -2.53 18.68 11.22
N PHE A 190 -1.43 18.67 10.44
CA PHE A 190 -0.09 18.86 11.01
C PHE A 190 0.02 20.20 11.73
N ASN A 191 -0.45 21.28 11.09
CA ASN A 191 -0.44 22.62 11.68
C ASN A 191 -1.32 22.71 12.94
N ALA A 192 -2.49 22.05 12.92
CA ALA A 192 -3.40 22.05 14.07
C ALA A 192 -2.77 21.38 15.30
N TYR A 193 -2.13 20.22 15.11
CA TYR A 193 -1.39 19.57 16.20
C TYR A 193 -0.14 20.34 16.61
N ALA A 194 0.59 20.93 15.67
CA ALA A 194 1.81 21.69 15.97
C ALA A 194 1.57 22.92 16.86
N ALA A 195 0.39 23.53 16.76
CA ALA A 195 0.06 24.78 17.42
C ALA A 195 0.03 24.68 18.95
N ALA A 196 -0.53 23.60 19.49
CA ALA A 196 -0.64 23.38 20.94
C ALA A 196 -0.86 21.89 21.27
N PRO A 197 -0.47 21.45 22.48
CA PRO A 197 -0.87 20.15 22.99
C PRO A 197 -2.39 20.02 22.94
N SER A 198 -2.89 18.93 22.36
CA SER A 198 -4.32 18.72 22.15
C SER A 198 -4.73 17.27 22.34
N SER A 199 -6.03 17.05 22.58
CA SER A 199 -6.64 15.72 22.38
C SER A 199 -6.55 15.31 20.92
N VAL A 200 -6.98 14.09 20.58
CA VAL A 200 -7.21 13.75 19.17
C VAL A 200 -8.23 14.72 18.59
N LEU A 201 -7.89 15.39 17.49
CA LEU A 201 -8.70 16.38 16.82
C LEU A 201 -9.55 15.74 15.73
N PHE A 202 -10.77 16.25 15.56
CA PHE A 202 -11.60 15.86 14.42
C PHE A 202 -10.96 16.35 13.12
N PRO A 203 -10.77 15.49 12.10
CA PRO A 203 -10.09 15.91 10.86
C PRO A 203 -10.83 17.06 10.17
N VAL A 204 -10.10 18.13 9.87
CA VAL A 204 -10.67 19.30 9.18
C VAL A 204 -10.79 19.05 7.68
N GLY A 205 -9.81 18.37 7.08
CA GLY A 205 -9.80 18.07 5.66
C GLY A 205 -10.71 16.90 5.29
N ARG A 206 -11.26 16.97 4.07
CA ARG A 206 -12.02 15.89 3.44
C ARG A 206 -11.11 15.11 2.53
N ARG A 207 -10.74 13.92 2.99
CA ARG A 207 -9.94 12.96 2.24
C ARG A 207 -10.52 11.56 2.35
N ARG A 208 -10.10 10.69 1.44
CA ARG A 208 -10.46 9.27 1.43
C ARG A 208 -9.31 8.43 0.87
N PRO A 209 -9.18 7.17 1.30
CA PRO A 209 -8.31 6.21 0.62
C PRO A 209 -8.64 6.16 -0.88
N ASP A 210 -7.60 6.19 -1.71
CA ASP A 210 -7.72 6.14 -3.16
C ASP A 210 -7.27 4.78 -3.69
N TYR A 211 -8.20 3.82 -3.59
CA TYR A 211 -8.02 2.50 -4.17
C TYR A 211 -7.69 2.58 -5.66
N ARG A 212 -8.39 3.42 -6.44
CA ARG A 212 -8.23 3.48 -7.90
C ARG A 212 -6.83 3.88 -8.31
N SER A 213 -6.23 4.83 -7.59
CA SER A 213 -4.86 5.27 -7.86
C SER A 213 -3.79 4.30 -7.35
N SER A 214 -4.13 3.39 -6.44
CA SER A 214 -3.21 2.42 -5.84
C SER A 214 -3.25 1.04 -6.53
N GLY A 215 -4.45 0.51 -6.78
CA GLY A 215 -4.65 -0.77 -7.47
C GLY A 215 -4.59 -0.64 -8.99
N PRO A 216 -5.69 -0.25 -9.66
CA PRO A 216 -5.78 -0.18 -11.11
C PRO A 216 -4.66 0.60 -11.81
N LYS A 217 -4.25 1.77 -11.27
CA LYS A 217 -3.28 2.66 -11.94
C LYS A 217 -1.82 2.35 -11.63
N ARG A 218 -1.52 1.50 -10.64
CA ARG A 218 -0.15 1.28 -10.16
C ARG A 218 0.15 -0.20 -9.98
N LEU A 219 -0.58 -0.90 -9.13
CA LEU A 219 -0.34 -2.33 -8.91
C LEU A 219 -0.64 -3.16 -10.17
N SER A 220 -1.76 -2.93 -10.87
CA SER A 220 -2.09 -3.73 -12.06
C SER A 220 -1.02 -3.64 -13.16
N PRO A 221 -0.55 -2.44 -13.58
CA PRO A 221 0.55 -2.35 -14.54
C PRO A 221 1.85 -3.01 -14.07
N GLN A 222 2.13 -2.99 -12.76
CA GLN A 222 3.32 -3.67 -12.22
C GLN A 222 3.20 -5.20 -12.34
N LEU A 223 2.04 -5.77 -11.99
CA LEU A 223 1.79 -7.20 -12.15
C LEU A 223 1.87 -7.62 -13.62
N ASP A 224 1.37 -6.79 -14.54
CA ASP A 224 1.40 -7.05 -15.97
C ASP A 224 2.82 -7.20 -16.53
N VAL A 225 3.77 -6.49 -15.95
CA VAL A 225 5.18 -6.54 -16.35
C VAL A 225 5.93 -7.64 -15.60
N LYS A 226 5.73 -7.77 -14.28
CA LYS A 226 6.50 -8.66 -13.42
C LYS A 226 6.10 -10.13 -13.58
N VAL A 227 4.79 -10.41 -13.55
CA VAL A 227 4.28 -11.78 -13.46
C VAL A 227 4.67 -12.63 -14.68
N PRO A 228 4.54 -12.18 -15.94
CA PRO A 228 4.93 -13.01 -17.08
C PRO A 228 6.41 -13.39 -17.08
N VAL A 229 7.29 -12.46 -16.70
CA VAL A 229 8.74 -12.71 -16.62
C VAL A 229 9.06 -13.72 -15.54
N LEU A 230 8.52 -13.53 -14.33
CA LEU A 230 8.77 -14.40 -13.19
C LEU A 230 8.14 -15.79 -13.38
N ARG A 231 6.94 -15.87 -13.96
CA ARG A 231 6.29 -17.13 -14.32
C ARG A 231 7.15 -17.94 -15.29
N ASN A 232 7.80 -17.30 -16.28
CA ASN A 232 8.70 -17.98 -17.21
C ASN A 232 9.95 -18.55 -16.52
N TRP A 233 10.32 -18.03 -15.35
CA TRP A 233 11.40 -18.58 -14.50
C TRP A 233 10.88 -19.62 -13.50
N GLY A 234 9.60 -19.99 -13.56
CA GLY A 234 8.95 -20.88 -12.60
C GLY A 234 8.66 -20.23 -11.24
N LYS A 235 8.78 -18.90 -11.12
CA LYS A 235 8.65 -18.18 -9.84
C LYS A 235 7.29 -17.48 -9.71
N LYS A 236 6.80 -17.42 -8.48
CA LYS A 236 5.50 -16.82 -8.13
C LYS A 236 5.69 -15.40 -7.61
N VAL A 237 4.65 -14.57 -7.78
CA VAL A 237 4.59 -13.23 -7.19
C VAL A 237 3.64 -13.23 -6.00
N VAL A 238 4.10 -12.73 -4.87
CA VAL A 238 3.31 -12.48 -3.68
C VAL A 238 2.94 -11.02 -3.64
N VAL A 239 1.69 -10.70 -3.28
CA VAL A 239 1.22 -9.33 -3.09
C VAL A 239 0.67 -9.18 -1.69
N VAL A 240 1.19 -8.22 -0.92
CA VAL A 240 0.75 -7.90 0.43
C VAL A 240 -0.07 -6.61 0.42
N ILE A 241 -1.28 -6.69 0.95
CA ILE A 241 -2.24 -5.57 1.06
C ILE A 241 -2.97 -5.60 2.40
N ASP A 242 -3.54 -4.46 2.79
CA ASP A 242 -4.45 -4.43 3.93
C ASP A 242 -5.89 -4.82 3.56
N ARG A 243 -6.68 -5.06 4.61
CA ARG A 243 -8.09 -5.46 4.49
C ARG A 243 -8.93 -4.43 3.74
N TYR A 244 -8.70 -3.14 3.96
CA TYR A 244 -9.45 -2.09 3.25
C TYR A 244 -9.21 -2.20 1.74
N PHE A 245 -7.96 -2.38 1.32
CA PHE A 245 -7.64 -2.57 -0.09
C PHE A 245 -8.39 -3.76 -0.66
N TYR A 246 -8.31 -4.92 0.00
CA TYR A 246 -8.96 -6.16 -0.42
C TYR A 246 -10.48 -6.00 -0.57
N ASP A 247 -11.15 -5.37 0.41
CA ASP A 247 -12.60 -5.15 0.39
C ASP A 247 -13.06 -4.18 -0.71
N ASN A 248 -12.15 -3.39 -1.28
CA ASN A 248 -12.44 -2.48 -2.40
C ASN A 248 -12.07 -3.06 -3.77
N MET A 249 -11.58 -4.31 -3.82
CA MET A 249 -11.37 -5.05 -5.06
C MET A 249 -12.66 -5.79 -5.47
N ASN A 250 -12.78 -6.16 -6.75
CA ASN A 250 -13.68 -7.25 -7.11
C ASN A 250 -13.15 -8.56 -6.51
N ALA A 251 -14.03 -9.54 -6.32
CA ALA A 251 -13.64 -10.83 -5.75
C ALA A 251 -12.48 -11.48 -6.51
N LEU A 252 -11.41 -11.82 -5.78
CA LEU A 252 -10.32 -12.64 -6.29
C LEU A 252 -10.82 -14.08 -6.46
N THR A 253 -10.70 -14.62 -7.68
CA THR A 253 -11.08 -16.01 -7.97
C THR A 253 -9.86 -16.91 -7.78
N ASP A 254 -10.04 -17.98 -7.00
CA ASP A 254 -9.01 -19.01 -6.78
C ASP A 254 -8.50 -19.57 -8.12
N ALA A 255 -7.19 -19.72 -8.25
CA ALA A 255 -6.54 -20.26 -9.44
C ALA A 255 -6.96 -21.70 -9.72
N TYR A 256 -7.20 -22.49 -8.68
CA TYR A 256 -7.63 -23.87 -8.79
C TYR A 256 -8.72 -24.20 -7.76
N PRO A 257 -10.00 -23.90 -8.05
CA PRO A 257 -11.11 -24.09 -7.10
C PRO A 257 -11.33 -25.53 -6.64
N ARG A 258 -10.74 -26.52 -7.34
CA ARG A 258 -10.80 -27.95 -6.98
C ARG A 258 -9.60 -28.41 -6.16
N ALA A 259 -8.69 -27.52 -5.80
CA ALA A 259 -7.52 -27.83 -4.99
C ALA A 259 -7.90 -28.44 -3.65
N ARG A 260 -7.18 -29.51 -3.28
CA ARG A 260 -7.37 -30.24 -2.02
C ARG A 260 -6.60 -29.61 -0.86
N ASN A 261 -5.56 -28.85 -1.16
CA ASN A 261 -4.67 -28.22 -0.17
C ASN A 261 -4.03 -26.95 -0.76
N ASP A 262 -3.26 -26.22 0.06
CA ASP A 262 -2.60 -24.97 -0.34
C ASP A 262 -1.48 -25.21 -1.37
N GLN A 263 -0.80 -26.37 -1.33
CA GLN A 263 0.22 -26.73 -2.33
C GLN A 263 -0.38 -26.77 -3.74
N GLU A 264 -1.50 -27.49 -3.93
CA GLU A 264 -2.15 -27.57 -5.24
C GLU A 264 -2.63 -26.19 -5.74
N ARG A 265 -3.08 -25.32 -4.83
CA ARG A 265 -3.42 -23.93 -5.18
C ARG A 265 -2.19 -23.14 -5.61
N ARG A 266 -1.10 -23.24 -4.86
CA ARG A 266 0.18 -22.57 -5.11
C ARG A 266 0.76 -22.98 -6.47
N ASP A 267 0.78 -24.28 -6.78
CA ASP A 267 1.31 -24.80 -8.03
C ASP A 267 0.62 -24.21 -9.25
N ASN A 268 -0.70 -24.02 -9.15
CA ASN A 268 -1.55 -23.49 -10.22
C ASN A 268 -1.71 -21.96 -10.20
N SER A 269 -1.10 -21.26 -9.25
CA SER A 269 -1.19 -19.81 -9.11
C SER A 269 -0.05 -19.09 -9.84
N ASP A 270 -0.25 -17.81 -10.13
CA ASP A 270 0.81 -16.89 -10.56
C ASP A 270 1.06 -15.81 -9.51
N VAL A 271 -0.04 -15.37 -8.89
CA VAL A 271 -0.07 -14.31 -7.90
C VAL A 271 -0.76 -14.82 -6.65
N VAL A 272 -0.09 -14.73 -5.51
CA VAL A 272 -0.64 -15.10 -4.21
C VAL A 272 -0.81 -13.85 -3.35
N TRP A 273 -2.03 -13.58 -2.94
CA TRP A 273 -2.40 -12.38 -2.19
C TRP A 273 -2.40 -12.69 -0.70
N PHE A 274 -1.59 -11.95 0.05
CA PHE A 274 -1.56 -12.00 1.51
C PHE A 274 -2.26 -10.74 2.02
N VAL A 275 -3.39 -10.95 2.68
CA VAL A 275 -4.19 -9.88 3.27
C VAL A 275 -3.86 -9.82 4.74
N VAL A 276 -3.45 -8.65 5.21
CA VAL A 276 -3.35 -8.33 6.63
C VAL A 276 -4.56 -7.51 7.08
N ASP A 277 -4.97 -7.67 8.33
CA ASP A 277 -5.91 -6.76 8.98
C ASP A 277 -5.24 -6.13 10.21
N TYR A 278 -5.97 -5.26 10.90
CA TYR A 278 -5.50 -4.64 12.12
C TYR A 278 -6.56 -4.78 13.22
N ASP A 279 -6.12 -5.08 14.43
CA ASP A 279 -7.00 -5.01 15.61
C ASP A 279 -7.24 -3.55 16.05
N ASP A 280 -8.10 -3.36 17.06
CA ASP A 280 -8.43 -2.03 17.58
C ASP A 280 -7.22 -1.30 18.21
N ALA A 281 -6.19 -2.05 18.61
CA ALA A 281 -4.93 -1.55 19.15
C ALA A 281 -3.85 -1.37 18.06
N LEU A 282 -4.24 -1.49 16.78
CA LEU A 282 -3.38 -1.36 15.61
C LEU A 282 -2.27 -2.43 15.53
N ASN A 283 -2.46 -3.60 16.14
CA ASN A 283 -1.60 -4.75 15.87
C ASN A 283 -2.02 -5.39 14.55
N MET A 284 -1.04 -5.65 13.68
CA MET A 284 -1.25 -6.32 12.41
C MET A 284 -1.53 -7.81 12.63
N THR A 285 -2.53 -8.34 11.93
CA THR A 285 -2.94 -9.75 12.02
C THR A 285 -3.00 -10.38 10.64
N ALA A 286 -2.73 -11.69 10.59
CA ALA A 286 -2.87 -12.46 9.36
C ALA A 286 -4.37 -12.66 9.04
N SER A 287 -4.85 -12.18 7.88
CA SER A 287 -6.28 -12.25 7.54
C SER A 287 -6.61 -13.34 6.51
N ALA A 288 -5.94 -13.34 5.36
CA ALA A 288 -6.24 -14.30 4.30
C ALA A 288 -5.05 -14.53 3.36
N VAL A 289 -5.00 -15.72 2.76
CA VAL A 289 -4.11 -16.07 1.65
C VAL A 289 -4.96 -16.53 0.47
N ILE A 290 -4.83 -15.87 -0.68
CA ILE A 290 -5.62 -16.17 -1.87
C ILE A 290 -4.69 -16.42 -3.06
N PHE A 291 -4.78 -17.63 -3.61
CA PHE A 291 -4.00 -18.08 -4.75
C PHE A 291 -4.74 -17.78 -6.04
N THR A 292 -4.13 -17.03 -6.96
CA THR A 292 -4.82 -16.54 -8.16
C THR A 292 -3.94 -16.61 -9.40
N THR A 293 -4.57 -16.59 -10.58
CA THR A 293 -3.85 -16.30 -11.83
C THR A 293 -3.68 -14.80 -12.02
N LEU A 294 -2.80 -14.41 -12.96
CA LEU A 294 -2.66 -13.01 -13.37
C LEU A 294 -3.98 -12.41 -13.88
N GLU A 295 -4.76 -13.18 -14.65
CA GLU A 295 -6.03 -12.73 -15.24
C GLU A 295 -7.10 -12.49 -14.16
N SER A 296 -7.14 -13.37 -13.15
CA SER A 296 -8.00 -13.23 -11.97
C SER A 296 -7.62 -11.96 -11.19
N SER A 297 -6.32 -11.76 -10.95
CA SER A 297 -5.77 -10.56 -10.31
C SER A 297 -6.10 -9.27 -11.05
N ARG A 298 -5.95 -9.24 -12.38
CA ARG A 298 -6.32 -8.10 -13.24
C ARG A 298 -7.81 -7.76 -13.13
N ARG A 299 -8.67 -8.77 -13.18
CA ARG A 299 -10.12 -8.59 -13.07
C ARG A 299 -10.52 -8.07 -11.69
N ALA A 300 -9.89 -8.61 -10.65
CA ALA A 300 -10.10 -8.22 -9.27
C ALA A 300 -9.70 -6.75 -9.05
N LEU A 301 -8.53 -6.36 -9.56
CA LEU A 301 -8.03 -4.99 -9.46
C LEU A 301 -8.92 -3.99 -10.21
N ASN A 302 -9.47 -4.37 -11.35
CA ASN A 302 -10.41 -3.55 -12.12
C ASN A 302 -11.82 -3.56 -11.51
N ALA A 303 -11.96 -3.05 -10.29
CA ALA A 303 -13.21 -2.83 -9.57
C ALA A 303 -14.06 -1.69 -10.17
N THR A 304 -14.32 -1.77 -11.48
CA THR A 304 -15.17 -0.82 -12.20
C THR A 304 -16.07 -1.57 -13.15
N GLU A 305 -17.37 -1.36 -13.02
CA GLU A 305 -18.33 -1.71 -14.05
C GLU A 305 -18.47 -0.52 -15.02
N PRO A 306 -18.43 -0.74 -16.34
CA PRO A 306 -18.69 0.33 -17.29
C PRO A 306 -20.16 0.78 -17.18
N LEU A 307 -20.41 2.09 -17.22
CA LEU A 307 -21.77 2.60 -17.38
C LEU A 307 -22.33 2.16 -18.74
N SER A 308 -23.63 1.87 -18.79
CA SER A 308 -24.31 1.72 -20.07
C SER A 308 -24.18 3.01 -20.89
N LYS A 309 -24.15 2.90 -22.22
CA LYS A 309 -24.13 4.09 -23.11
C LYS A 309 -25.30 5.02 -22.79
N ALA A 310 -26.46 4.47 -22.45
CA ALA A 310 -27.66 5.23 -22.13
C ALA A 310 -27.50 6.05 -20.84
N ASP A 311 -27.00 5.43 -19.76
CA ASP A 311 -26.77 6.11 -18.49
C ASP A 311 -25.66 7.16 -18.61
N PHE A 312 -24.56 6.81 -19.28
CA PHE A 312 -23.50 7.77 -19.57
C PHE A 312 -24.01 8.99 -20.33
N THR A 313 -24.77 8.77 -21.41
CA THR A 313 -25.33 9.86 -22.23
C THR A 313 -26.30 10.72 -21.43
N ARG A 314 -27.12 10.12 -20.55
CA ARG A 314 -28.03 10.86 -19.66
C ARG A 314 -27.25 11.76 -18.70
N ASN A 315 -26.22 11.21 -18.04
CA ASN A 315 -25.36 11.96 -17.12
C ASN A 315 -24.60 13.07 -17.85
N LEU A 316 -24.11 12.80 -19.07
CA LEU A 316 -23.42 13.79 -19.88
C LEU A 316 -24.33 14.96 -20.23
N LYS A 317 -25.57 14.70 -20.67
CA LYS A 317 -26.57 15.75 -20.94
C LYS A 317 -26.88 16.58 -19.70
N GLN A 318 -26.99 15.94 -18.53
CA GLN A 318 -27.18 16.65 -17.26
C GLN A 318 -26.01 17.58 -16.96
N VAL A 319 -24.77 17.12 -17.13
CA VAL A 319 -23.58 17.96 -16.90
C VAL A 319 -23.53 19.13 -17.88
N ILE A 320 -23.85 18.92 -19.16
CA ILE A 320 -23.87 19.97 -20.18
C ILE A 320 -24.90 21.05 -19.88
N ASN A 321 -26.08 20.66 -19.38
CA ASN A 321 -27.20 21.57 -19.12
C ASN A 321 -27.19 22.19 -17.71
N ASP A 322 -26.32 21.73 -16.82
CA ASP A 322 -26.19 22.22 -15.45
C ASP A 322 -25.34 23.50 -15.42
N SER A 323 -26.00 24.65 -15.33
CA SER A 323 -25.36 25.97 -15.27
C SER A 323 -24.43 26.14 -14.06
N SER A 324 -24.60 25.36 -12.98
CA SER A 324 -23.68 25.34 -11.84
C SER A 324 -22.34 24.66 -12.13
N ARG A 325 -22.23 23.98 -13.28
CA ARG A 325 -21.03 23.29 -13.78
C ARG A 325 -20.47 23.93 -15.05
N ALA A 326 -20.77 25.19 -15.31
CA ALA A 326 -20.28 25.92 -16.49
C ALA A 326 -18.74 25.83 -16.65
N ASN A 327 -17.99 25.73 -15.54
CA ASN A 327 -16.53 25.53 -15.55
C ASN A 327 -16.05 24.14 -16.02
N LYS A 328 -16.96 23.21 -16.33
CA LYS A 328 -16.66 21.87 -16.86
C LYS A 328 -17.11 21.69 -18.31
N VAL A 329 -17.82 22.66 -18.87
CA VAL A 329 -18.45 22.56 -20.19
C VAL A 329 -17.93 23.72 -21.03
N PHE A 330 -16.97 23.42 -21.89
CA PHE A 330 -16.36 24.40 -22.78
C PHE A 330 -16.88 24.16 -24.19
N LYS A 331 -17.41 25.22 -24.83
CA LYS A 331 -17.59 25.21 -26.27
C LYS A 331 -16.26 25.60 -26.88
N ALA A 332 -15.63 24.68 -27.61
CA ALA A 332 -14.52 25.05 -28.46
C ALA A 332 -15.06 26.08 -29.47
N LEU A 333 -14.45 27.27 -29.52
CA LEU A 333 -14.66 28.21 -30.61
C LEU A 333 -14.01 27.63 -31.87
N GLU A 334 -14.57 27.94 -33.05
CA GLU A 334 -14.01 27.54 -34.35
C GLU A 334 -12.58 28.05 -34.57
#